data_AF-A0A7T7D8T8-F1
#
_entry.id   AF-A0A7T7D8T8-F1
#
_cell.length_a   1.000
_cell.length_b   1.000
_cell.length_c   1.000
_cell.angle_alpha   90.00
_cell.angle_beta   90.00
_cell.angle_gamma   90.00
#
_symmetry.space_group_name_H-M   'P 1'
#
loop_
_entity.id
_entity.type
_entity.pdbx_description
1 polymer ?
#
loop_
_entity_poly.entity_id
_entity_poly.type
_entity_poly.pdbx_seq_one_letter_code
_entity_poly.pdbx_strand_id
1 'polypeptide(L)'
;MLDAGLTADEVTALKANLAKDYTVETEAPAEETPEEPVPQAQTYTVEAGDCLWNIAYEVYGTGTRWTVIYEANRDTIRDPGMIHIGQVLTIPAA
;
A
#
# COMPACT_ATOMS: atom_id res chain seq x y z
N MET A 1 23.22 -0.62 -32.97
CA MET A 1 23.25 0.25 -31.77
C MET A 1 21.80 0.48 -31.39
N LEU A 2 21.41 0.17 -30.16
CA LEU A 2 20.01 0.23 -29.72
C LEU A 2 19.71 1.66 -29.27
N ASP A 3 19.04 2.43 -30.13
CA ASP A 3 18.57 3.77 -29.81
C ASP A 3 17.40 3.66 -28.83
N ALA A 4 17.70 3.68 -27.54
CA ALA A 4 16.73 3.83 -26.47
C ALA A 4 16.24 5.29 -26.46
N GLY A 5 15.34 5.61 -27.39
CA GLY A 5 14.71 6.93 -27.49
C GLY A 5 13.67 7.14 -26.41
N LEU A 6 14.10 7.56 -25.21
CA LEU A 6 13.26 8.44 -24.41
C LEU A 6 13.44 9.86 -24.93
N THR A 7 12.33 10.49 -25.29
CA THR A 7 12.32 11.87 -25.75
C THR A 7 12.66 12.83 -24.59
N ALA A 8 13.20 14.01 -24.90
CA ALA A 8 13.56 15.00 -23.89
C ALA A 8 12.33 15.44 -23.05
N ASP A 9 11.14 15.36 -23.63
CA ASP A 9 9.87 15.65 -22.96
C ASP A 9 9.49 14.59 -21.92
N GLU A 10 9.75 13.31 -22.20
CA GLU A 10 9.51 12.20 -21.26
C GLU A 10 10.48 12.26 -20.06
N VAL A 11 11.75 12.60 -20.30
CA VAL A 11 12.74 12.81 -19.22
C VAL A 11 12.38 14.03 -18.37
N THR A 12 11.73 15.03 -18.96
CA THR A 12 11.27 16.23 -18.25
C THR A 12 10.04 15.93 -17.38
N ALA A 13 9.10 15.11 -17.87
CA ALA A 13 7.95 14.65 -17.10
C ALA A 13 8.37 13.77 -15.90
N LEU A 14 9.38 12.91 -16.06
CA LEU A 14 9.91 12.09 -14.97
C LEU A 14 10.62 12.91 -13.90
N LYS A 15 11.37 13.96 -14.28
CA LYS A 15 12.02 14.87 -13.32
C LYS A 15 11.03 15.77 -12.58
N ALA A 16 9.91 16.13 -13.20
CA ALA A 16 8.85 16.92 -12.57
C ALA A 16 8.11 16.15 -11.46
N ASN A 17 8.03 14.82 -11.55
CA ASN A 17 7.46 13.98 -10.49
C ASN A 17 8.44 13.74 -9.33
N LEU A 18 9.75 13.92 -9.53
CA LEU A 18 10.76 13.81 -8.47
C LEU A 18 10.85 15.09 -7.61
N ALA A 19 10.37 16.23 -8.13
CA ALA A 19 10.45 17.53 -7.48
C ALA A 19 9.11 18.01 -6.87
N LYS A 20 8.07 17.17 -6.87
CA LYS A 20 6.84 17.51 -6.15
C LYS A 20 7.01 17.13 -4.68
N ASP A 21 7.15 18.15 -3.87
CA ASP A 21 6.95 18.10 -2.43
C ASP A 21 5.73 17.23 -2.12
N TYR A 22 5.96 16.02 -1.60
CA TYR A 22 4.93 15.07 -1.19
C TYR A 22 4.27 15.62 0.09
N THR A 23 3.52 16.70 -0.08
CA THR A 23 2.48 17.11 0.84
C THR A 23 1.24 16.38 0.41
N VAL A 24 1.06 15.16 0.94
CA VAL A 24 -0.23 14.47 0.84
C VAL A 24 -1.18 15.26 1.71
N GLU A 25 -2.06 15.99 1.05
CA GLU A 25 -3.29 16.48 1.65
C GLU A 25 -4.01 15.27 2.24
N THR A 26 -3.99 15.22 3.56
CA THR A 26 -4.72 14.26 4.38
C THR A 26 -6.20 14.42 4.11
N GLU A 27 -6.76 13.53 3.29
CA GLU A 27 -8.19 13.26 3.34
C GLU A 27 -8.42 12.20 4.41
N ALA A 28 -8.43 12.66 5.67
CA ALA A 28 -9.28 12.06 6.69
C ALA A 28 -10.73 12.40 6.32
N PRO A 29 -11.68 11.45 6.42
CA PRO A 29 -12.46 11.46 7.66
C PRO A 29 -13.07 10.11 8.08
N ALA A 30 -12.86 9.74 9.34
CA ALA A 30 -13.95 9.45 10.26
C ALA A 30 -13.41 9.54 11.69
N GLU A 31 -13.77 10.60 12.41
CA GLU A 31 -13.79 10.57 13.87
C GLU A 31 -14.81 9.50 14.28
N GLU A 32 -14.35 8.39 14.85
CA GLU A 32 -15.13 7.63 15.81
C GLU A 32 -14.42 7.67 17.15
N THR A 33 -15.19 8.06 18.16
CA THR A 33 -14.87 8.18 19.58
C THR A 33 -14.02 7.01 20.10
N PRO A 34 -13.09 7.20 21.07
CA PRO A 34 -12.39 6.10 21.72
C PRO A 34 -13.35 5.28 22.59
N GLU A 35 -14.12 4.38 21.97
CA GLU A 35 -14.69 3.22 22.64
C GLU A 35 -13.67 2.08 22.51
N GLU A 36 -13.46 1.36 23.60
CA GLU A 36 -12.44 0.33 23.76
C GLU A 36 -12.38 -0.62 22.54
N PRO A 37 -11.20 -0.86 21.93
CA PRO A 37 -11.14 -1.57 20.67
C PRO A 37 -11.50 -3.04 20.90
N VAL A 38 -12.74 -3.39 20.58
CA VAL A 38 -13.07 -4.72 20.08
C VAL A 38 -12.13 -5.01 18.90
N PRO A 39 -11.56 -6.23 18.78
CA PRO A 39 -10.67 -6.58 17.67
C PRO A 39 -11.49 -6.69 16.39
N GLN A 40 -11.80 -5.55 15.79
CA GLN A 40 -12.46 -5.44 14.50
C GLN A 40 -11.41 -5.71 13.42
N ALA A 41 -11.79 -6.46 12.39
CA ALA A 41 -10.94 -6.62 11.22
C ALA A 41 -10.66 -5.24 10.61
N GLN A 42 -9.39 -4.85 10.60
CA GLN A 42 -8.95 -3.57 10.07
C GLN A 42 -8.82 -3.69 8.55
N THR A 43 -8.96 -2.59 7.81
CA THR A 43 -8.62 -2.55 6.38
C THR A 43 -7.41 -1.67 6.14
N TYR A 44 -6.58 -2.04 5.14
CA TYR A 44 -5.40 -1.28 4.74
C TYR A 44 -5.45 -0.99 3.24
N THR A 45 -5.17 0.23 2.83
CA THR A 45 -5.08 0.60 1.41
C THR A 45 -3.61 0.60 0.99
N VAL A 46 -3.26 -0.22 0.02
CA VAL A 46 -1.88 -0.39 -0.47
C VAL A 46 -1.38 0.93 -1.06
N GLU A 47 -0.22 1.37 -0.61
CA GLU A 47 0.47 2.55 -1.09
C GLU A 47 1.61 2.21 -2.06
N ALA A 48 2.19 3.24 -2.68
CA ALA A 48 3.29 3.06 -3.60
C ALA A 48 4.55 2.57 -2.87
N GLY A 49 5.06 1.40 -3.29
CA GLY A 49 6.25 0.79 -2.68
C GLY A 49 5.93 -0.27 -1.63
N ASP A 50 4.65 -0.52 -1.35
CA ASP A 50 4.25 -1.56 -0.43
C ASP A 50 4.41 -2.98 -0.98
N CYS A 51 4.58 -3.89 -0.04
CA CYS A 51 4.50 -5.33 -0.19
C CYS A 51 3.77 -5.93 1.01
N LEU A 52 3.34 -7.19 0.92
CA LEU A 52 2.65 -7.81 2.06
C LEU A 52 3.51 -7.88 3.33
N TRP A 53 4.84 -7.87 3.18
CA TRP A 53 5.78 -7.94 4.30
C TRP A 53 5.85 -6.64 5.11
N ASN A 54 6.02 -5.48 4.47
CA ASN A 54 6.09 -4.22 5.22
C ASN A 54 4.72 -3.86 5.80
N ILE A 55 3.63 -4.10 5.05
CA ILE A 55 2.27 -3.95 5.60
C ILE A 55 2.09 -4.82 6.85
N ALA A 56 2.50 -6.10 6.81
CA ALA A 56 2.46 -6.98 7.98
C ALA A 56 3.33 -6.48 9.14
N TYR A 57 4.49 -5.91 8.84
CA TYR A 57 5.35 -5.32 9.86
C TYR A 57 4.68 -4.10 10.52
N GLU A 58 4.03 -3.23 9.75
CA GLU A 58 3.33 -2.06 10.26
C GLU A 58 2.13 -2.43 11.12
N VAL A 59 1.29 -3.38 10.66
CA VAL A 59 0.05 -3.74 11.36
C VAL A 59 0.25 -4.74 12.50
N TYR A 60 1.22 -5.66 12.38
CA TYR A 60 1.45 -6.72 13.37
C TYR A 60 2.76 -6.60 14.14
N GLY A 61 3.60 -5.63 13.82
CA GLY A 61 4.97 -5.52 14.36
C GLY A 61 5.94 -6.57 13.79
N THR A 62 5.49 -7.45 12.90
CA THR A 62 6.33 -8.48 12.27
C THR A 62 5.90 -8.76 10.83
N GLY A 63 6.86 -8.65 9.91
CA GLY A 63 6.61 -8.95 8.50
C GLY A 63 6.34 -10.43 8.23
N THR A 64 6.71 -11.33 9.14
CA THR A 64 6.45 -12.78 8.99
C THR A 64 4.97 -13.14 8.92
N ARG A 65 4.08 -12.24 9.36
CA ARG A 65 2.62 -12.41 9.31
C ARG A 65 2.00 -11.99 7.97
N TRP A 66 2.81 -11.70 6.94
CA TRP A 66 2.32 -11.39 5.61
C TRP A 66 1.39 -12.47 5.02
N THR A 67 1.59 -13.74 5.39
CA THR A 67 0.75 -14.85 4.95
C THR A 67 -0.68 -14.74 5.47
N VAL A 68 -0.88 -14.18 6.68
CA VAL A 68 -2.21 -13.97 7.28
C VAL A 68 -3.00 -12.95 6.46
N ILE A 69 -2.34 -11.87 6.04
CA ILE A 69 -2.93 -10.87 5.13
C ILE A 69 -3.27 -11.53 3.80
N TYR A 70 -2.35 -12.31 3.22
CA TYR A 70 -2.60 -12.99 1.96
C TYR A 70 -3.79 -13.95 2.05
N GLU A 71 -3.85 -14.77 3.09
CA GLU A 71 -4.93 -15.75 3.31
C GLU A 71 -6.31 -15.09 3.42
N ALA A 72 -6.39 -13.98 4.14
CA ALA A 72 -7.63 -13.20 4.27
C ALA A 72 -8.09 -12.54 2.96
N ASN A 73 -7.19 -12.38 1.99
CA ASN A 73 -7.44 -11.70 0.73
C ASN A 73 -7.26 -12.63 -0.49
N ARG A 74 -7.29 -13.95 -0.31
CA ARG A 74 -7.09 -14.93 -1.40
C ARG A 74 -8.07 -14.78 -2.57
N ASP A 75 -9.24 -14.23 -2.29
CA ASP A 75 -10.27 -13.99 -3.31
C ASP A 75 -9.90 -12.81 -4.23
N THR A 76 -9.07 -11.87 -3.75
CA THR A 76 -8.66 -10.67 -4.48
C THR A 76 -7.20 -10.71 -4.93
N ILE A 77 -6.30 -11.29 -4.13
CA ILE A 77 -4.89 -11.47 -4.43
C ILE A 77 -4.68 -12.87 -5.00
N ARG A 78 -4.42 -12.94 -6.32
CA ARG A 78 -4.07 -14.21 -6.99
C ARG A 78 -2.61 -14.59 -6.83
N ASP A 79 -1.74 -13.58 -6.81
CA ASP A 79 -0.30 -13.73 -6.63
C ASP A 79 0.12 -12.82 -5.47
N PRO A 80 0.69 -13.35 -4.38
CA PRO A 80 1.11 -12.55 -3.22
C PRO A 80 2.19 -11.52 -3.55
N GLY A 81 2.93 -11.70 -4.66
CA GLY A 81 3.89 -10.71 -5.15
C GLY A 81 3.27 -9.57 -5.97
N MET A 82 1.98 -9.66 -6.30
CA MET A 82 1.27 -8.65 -7.09
C MET A 82 0.12 -8.05 -6.29
N ILE A 83 0.45 -7.01 -5.51
CA ILE A 83 -0.54 -6.08 -4.96
C ILE A 83 -0.43 -4.75 -5.70
N HIS A 84 -1.56 -4.06 -5.83
CA HIS A 84 -1.64 -2.82 -6.59
C HIS A 84 -1.90 -1.62 -5.68
N ILE A 85 -1.33 -0.47 -6.03
CA ILE A 85 -1.57 0.79 -5.33
C ILE A 85 -3.09 1.09 -5.35
N GLY A 86 -3.63 1.51 -4.21
CA GLY A 86 -5.06 1.75 -4.02
C GLY A 86 -5.89 0.49 -3.77
N GLN A 87 -5.29 -0.71 -3.79
CA GLN A 87 -5.97 -1.94 -3.44
C GLN A 87 -6.26 -1.97 -1.94
N VAL A 88 -7.50 -2.26 -1.57
CA VAL A 88 -7.91 -2.41 -0.17
C VAL A 88 -7.74 -3.87 0.26
N LEU A 89 -6.98 -4.08 1.33
CA LEU A 89 -6.71 -5.37 1.95
C LEU A 89 -7.44 -5.48 3.28
N THR A 90 -8.00 -6.65 3.53
CA THR A 90 -8.51 -7.04 4.84
C THR A 90 -7.33 -7.44 5.73
N ILE A 91 -7.24 -6.86 6.92
CA ILE A 91 -6.22 -7.14 7.94
C ILE A 91 -6.92 -7.84 9.12
N PRO A 92 -6.80 -9.17 9.23
CA PRO A 92 -7.35 -9.90 10.38
C PRO A 92 -6.70 -9.44 11.69
N ALA A 93 -7.47 -9.45 12.77
CA ALA A 93 -6.88 -9.42 14.11
C ALA A 93 -6.06 -10.71 14.33
N ALA A 94 -4.88 -10.56 14.93
CA ALA A 94 -3.93 -11.65 15.16
C ALA A 94 -4.29 -12.53 16.38
#